data_AF-A0A7C6LJA2-F1
#
_entry.id   AF-A0A7C6LJA2-F1
#
_cell.length_a   1.000
_cell.length_b   1.000
_cell.length_c   1.000
_cell.angle_alpha   90.00
_cell.angle_beta   90.00
_cell.angle_gamma   90.00
#
_symmetry.space_group_name_H-M   'P 1'
#
loop_
_entity.id
_entity.type
_entity.pdbx_description
1 polymer ?
#
loop_
_entity_poly.entity_id
_entity_poly.type
_entity_poly.pdbx_seq_one_letter_code
_entity_poly.pdbx_strand_id
1 'polypeptide(L)'
;YGGYHLEIDTKADLNYDATGLGRLVHVSFPMELGLSMPLCGNPSYAVVPCERQYAAIGPIWKKAGDKDWTSLAGQNTAEVALLLPEPDNIPEDANAAGQISFQITWQGMGVCDGAGVITQKYVLDAKGVTITTSFALPEEYSLGFEVPLLLSDGEETTRLERSTDGFRVIGSSGIYKVTCLNPVNEYQHYLKGERQRPPARRLPRAANRNGVYRLGLFIMERSGQGVITMHFAFDHYKQPEYGANMNLEVER
;
A
#
# COMPACT_ATOMS: atom_id res chain seq x y z
N TYR A 1 -9.92 19.60 -2.22
CA TYR A 1 -10.02 18.21 -1.73
C TYR A 1 -10.26 17.28 -2.90
N GLY A 2 -9.25 16.48 -3.27
CA GLY A 2 -9.25 15.65 -4.47
C GLY A 2 -10.08 14.38 -4.42
N GLY A 3 -11.24 14.37 -3.72
CA GLY A 3 -12.12 13.19 -3.67
C GLY A 3 -11.60 11.96 -2.91
N TYR A 4 -10.43 12.05 -2.27
CA TYR A 4 -9.82 10.96 -1.50
C TYR A 4 -10.39 10.83 -0.08
N HIS A 5 -10.53 9.59 0.38
CA HIS A 5 -10.86 9.25 1.76
C HIS A 5 -9.91 8.17 2.29
N LEU A 6 -9.40 8.39 3.50
CA LEU A 6 -8.42 7.54 4.17
C LEU A 6 -8.95 7.09 5.53
N GLU A 7 -8.74 5.83 5.89
CA GLU A 7 -8.98 5.31 7.23
C GLU A 7 -7.70 4.63 7.74
N ILE A 8 -7.19 5.09 8.87
CA ILE A 8 -5.97 4.59 9.48
C ILE A 8 -6.32 4.08 10.87
N ASP A 9 -6.13 2.78 11.09
CA ASP A 9 -6.28 2.21 12.43
C ASP A 9 -4.93 2.29 13.15
N THR A 10 -4.91 2.99 14.27
CA THR A 10 -3.69 3.20 15.07
C THR A 10 -3.49 2.12 16.13
N LYS A 11 -4.52 1.33 16.43
CA LYS A 11 -4.48 0.29 17.46
C LYS A 11 -5.56 -0.77 17.19
N ALA A 12 -5.38 -1.51 16.10
CA ALA A 12 -6.38 -2.46 15.65
C ALA A 12 -6.60 -3.61 16.65
N ASP A 13 -7.85 -4.05 16.75
CA ASP A 13 -8.15 -5.38 17.30
C ASP A 13 -7.78 -6.43 16.24
N LEU A 14 -6.64 -7.09 16.43
CA LEU A 14 -6.10 -8.08 15.51
C LEU A 14 -6.97 -9.32 15.32
N ASN A 15 -8.08 -9.46 16.06
CA ASN A 15 -9.06 -10.51 15.77
C ASN A 15 -9.99 -10.15 14.60
N TYR A 16 -10.11 -8.86 14.29
CA TYR A 16 -11.05 -8.35 13.30
C TYR A 16 -10.39 -7.50 12.22
N ASP A 17 -9.30 -6.81 12.57
CA ASP A 17 -8.70 -5.78 11.74
C ASP A 17 -7.16 -5.80 11.78
N ALA A 18 -6.51 -4.84 11.12
CA ALA A 18 -5.06 -4.69 11.11
C ALA A 18 -4.63 -3.22 11.18
N THR A 19 -3.53 -2.94 11.90
CA THR A 19 -3.03 -1.58 12.13
C THR A 19 -2.44 -0.96 10.85
N GLY A 20 -2.57 0.37 10.69
CA GLY A 20 -2.05 1.12 9.54
C GLY A 20 -3.14 1.63 8.62
N LEU A 21 -2.79 2.01 7.38
CA LEU A 21 -3.74 2.57 6.42
C LEU A 21 -4.59 1.44 5.84
N GLY A 22 -5.80 1.31 6.37
CA GLY A 22 -6.75 0.25 6.07
C GLY A 22 -7.76 0.58 4.98
N ARG A 23 -8.01 1.87 4.75
CA ARG A 23 -8.84 2.32 3.64
C ARG A 23 -8.16 3.43 2.86
N LEU A 24 -8.13 3.29 1.54
CA LEU A 24 -7.76 4.32 0.58
C LEU A 24 -8.71 4.23 -0.61
N VAL A 25 -9.63 5.19 -0.70
CA VAL A 25 -10.66 5.24 -1.76
C VAL A 25 -10.74 6.63 -2.37
N HIS A 26 -11.31 6.70 -3.57
CA HIS A 26 -11.58 7.95 -4.27
C HIS A 26 -13.03 7.95 -4.78
N VAL A 27 -13.73 9.08 -4.63
CA VAL A 27 -15.18 9.22 -4.91
C VAL A 27 -15.61 8.78 -6.31
N SER A 28 -14.74 8.92 -7.30
CA SER A 28 -15.02 8.57 -8.71
C SER A 28 -14.74 7.12 -9.09
N PHE A 29 -14.34 6.25 -8.14
CA PHE A 29 -13.96 4.85 -8.40
C PHE A 29 -14.65 3.90 -7.42
N PRO A 30 -14.82 2.61 -7.77
CA PRO A 30 -15.29 1.60 -6.83
C PRO A 30 -14.41 1.54 -5.59
N MET A 31 -15.04 1.33 -4.43
CA MET A 31 -14.35 1.39 -3.14
C MET A 31 -13.31 0.26 -2.99
N GLU A 32 -13.49 -0.85 -3.67
CA GLU A 32 -12.64 -2.04 -3.63
C GLU A 32 -11.34 -1.84 -4.40
N LEU A 33 -11.32 -0.96 -5.42
CA LEU A 33 -10.21 -0.85 -6.38
C LEU A 33 -8.87 -0.45 -5.72
N GLY A 34 -8.94 0.37 -4.66
CA GLY A 34 -7.79 0.66 -3.80
C GLY A 34 -7.66 -0.39 -2.69
N LEU A 35 -7.79 0.06 -1.45
CA LEU A 35 -8.01 -0.82 -0.31
C LEU A 35 -9.23 -0.33 0.44
N SER A 36 -10.22 -1.19 0.64
CA SER A 36 -11.47 -0.83 1.34
C SER A 36 -11.49 -1.26 2.80
N MET A 37 -10.66 -2.23 3.18
CA MET A 37 -10.51 -2.75 4.53
C MET A 37 -9.16 -3.47 4.67
N PRO A 38 -8.51 -3.47 5.84
CA PRO A 38 -7.33 -4.29 6.07
C PRO A 38 -7.58 -5.79 5.92
N LEU A 39 -6.48 -6.52 5.97
CA LEU A 39 -6.44 -7.98 5.97
C LEU A 39 -6.12 -8.44 7.38
N CYS A 40 -7.09 -9.07 8.04
CA CYS A 40 -6.88 -9.72 9.33
C CYS A 40 -6.15 -11.05 9.12
N GLY A 41 -5.08 -11.29 9.89
CA GLY A 41 -4.30 -12.53 9.79
C GLY A 41 -5.02 -13.76 10.38
N ASN A 42 -5.92 -13.57 11.34
CA ASN A 42 -6.69 -14.66 11.94
C ASN A 42 -8.19 -14.30 11.98
N PRO A 43 -8.85 -14.19 10.82
CA PRO A 43 -10.25 -13.80 10.80
C PRO A 43 -11.11 -14.94 11.38
N SER A 44 -12.12 -14.59 12.17
CA SER A 44 -13.07 -15.56 12.75
C SER A 44 -13.86 -16.34 11.69
N TYR A 45 -13.96 -15.81 10.47
CA TYR A 45 -14.50 -16.48 9.29
C TYR A 45 -13.73 -16.06 8.04
N ALA A 46 -13.55 -16.97 7.09
CA ALA A 46 -12.88 -16.70 5.82
C ALA A 46 -13.87 -16.91 4.66
N VAL A 47 -14.02 -15.90 3.80
CA VAL A 47 -14.88 -15.98 2.60
C VAL A 47 -14.20 -16.80 1.51
N VAL A 48 -12.87 -16.74 1.42
CA VAL A 48 -12.05 -17.50 0.48
C VAL A 48 -10.85 -18.08 1.21
N PRO A 49 -10.48 -19.36 0.98
CA PRO A 49 -9.25 -19.93 1.53
C PRO A 49 -8.03 -19.17 1.00
N CYS A 50 -7.30 -18.52 1.89
CA CYS A 50 -6.11 -17.73 1.59
C CYS A 50 -5.08 -17.88 2.72
N GLU A 51 -3.89 -17.32 2.52
CA GLU A 51 -2.86 -17.29 3.56
C GLU A 51 -3.26 -16.33 4.68
N ARG A 52 -2.99 -16.77 5.90
CA ARG A 52 -3.24 -16.02 7.11
C ARG A 52 -2.14 -14.97 7.29
N GLN A 53 -2.45 -13.73 6.95
CA GLN A 53 -1.51 -12.64 7.07
C GLN A 53 -2.23 -11.33 7.43
N TYR A 54 -1.66 -10.63 8.42
CA TYR A 54 -2.01 -9.23 8.65
C TYR A 54 -1.41 -8.36 7.57
N ALA A 55 -2.23 -7.53 6.92
CA ALA A 55 -1.74 -6.57 5.94
C ALA A 55 -2.65 -5.33 5.87
N ALA A 56 -2.00 -4.19 5.70
CA ALA A 56 -2.56 -2.88 5.43
C ALA A 56 -1.56 -2.15 4.51
N ILE A 57 -1.92 -0.97 4.00
CA ILE A 57 -0.93 -0.13 3.29
C ILE A 57 0.02 0.44 4.35
N GLY A 58 1.29 0.05 4.33
CA GLY A 58 2.19 0.49 5.39
C GLY A 58 3.57 -0.12 5.45
N PRO A 59 4.34 0.27 6.48
CA PRO A 59 5.72 -0.14 6.66
C PRO A 59 5.82 -1.61 7.05
N ILE A 60 6.89 -2.23 6.56
CA ILE A 60 7.36 -3.55 6.96
C ILE A 60 8.85 -3.48 7.28
N TRP A 61 9.33 -4.38 8.13
CA TRP A 61 10.74 -4.48 8.47
C TRP A 61 11.15 -5.94 8.63
N LYS A 62 12.45 -6.19 8.58
CA LYS A 62 13.01 -7.51 8.82
C LYS A 62 14.34 -7.39 9.53
N LYS A 63 14.48 -8.05 10.68
CA LYS A 63 15.73 -8.10 11.43
C LYS A 63 16.72 -9.04 10.76
N ALA A 64 18.01 -8.76 10.89
CA ALA A 64 19.04 -9.67 10.43
C ALA A 64 18.89 -11.04 11.11
N GLY A 65 18.91 -12.11 10.30
CA GLY A 65 18.70 -13.48 10.75
C GLY A 65 17.24 -13.96 10.66
N ASP A 66 16.26 -13.05 10.59
CA ASP A 66 14.87 -13.43 10.43
C ASP A 66 14.58 -13.94 9.01
N LYS A 67 13.72 -14.94 8.94
CA LYS A 67 13.26 -15.50 7.65
C LYS A 67 12.25 -14.58 7.00
N ASP A 68 11.28 -14.11 7.77
CA ASP A 68 10.09 -13.42 7.30
C ASP A 68 10.14 -11.91 7.59
N TRP A 69 9.35 -11.16 6.82
CA TRP A 69 9.11 -9.74 7.07
C TRP A 69 8.00 -9.58 8.11
N THR A 70 8.21 -8.65 9.04
CA THR A 70 7.22 -8.20 10.01
C THR A 70 6.49 -6.98 9.46
N SER A 71 5.16 -7.00 9.52
CA SER A 71 4.31 -5.89 9.09
C SER A 71 3.77 -5.12 10.28
N LEU A 72 3.69 -3.79 10.17
CA LEU A 72 3.00 -2.94 11.15
C LEU A 72 1.55 -3.39 11.35
N ALA A 73 0.93 -3.93 10.30
CA ALA A 73 -0.44 -4.42 10.32
C ALA A 73 -0.70 -5.48 11.39
N GLY A 74 0.32 -6.28 11.73
CA GLY A 74 0.21 -7.30 12.78
C GLY A 74 0.49 -6.80 14.19
N GLN A 75 0.55 -5.49 14.42
CA GLN A 75 1.01 -4.90 15.68
C GLN A 75 -0.10 -4.10 16.36
N ASN A 76 -0.45 -4.43 17.60
CA ASN A 76 -1.45 -3.71 18.40
C ASN A 76 -0.87 -3.05 19.66
N THR A 77 0.43 -3.19 19.88
CA THR A 77 1.19 -2.59 20.97
C THR A 77 2.08 -1.43 20.49
N ALA A 78 1.80 -0.89 19.31
CA ALA A 78 2.45 0.33 18.85
C ALA A 78 1.87 1.53 19.64
N GLU A 79 2.75 2.37 20.15
CA GLU A 79 2.41 3.70 20.63
C GLU A 79 2.35 4.65 19.44
N VAL A 80 1.39 5.58 19.47
CA VAL A 80 1.10 6.44 18.34
C VAL A 80 1.00 7.90 18.77
N ALA A 81 1.74 8.75 18.07
CA ALA A 81 1.57 10.20 18.13
C ALA A 81 1.04 10.69 16.78
N LEU A 82 -0.07 11.43 16.82
CA LEU A 82 -0.67 12.08 15.66
C LEU A 82 -0.39 13.58 15.72
N LEU A 83 0.29 14.09 14.69
CA LEU A 83 0.50 15.52 14.50
C LEU A 83 -0.39 16.00 13.36
N LEU A 84 -1.45 16.73 13.72
CA LEU A 84 -2.30 17.44 12.79
C LEU A 84 -1.75 18.86 12.56
N PRO A 85 -1.97 19.46 11.38
CA PRO A 85 -1.71 20.88 11.20
C PRO A 85 -2.59 21.68 12.16
N GLU A 86 -2.01 22.66 12.86
CA GLU A 86 -2.81 23.54 13.71
C GLU A 86 -3.80 24.34 12.84
N PRO A 87 -5.05 24.51 13.27
CA PRO A 87 -6.09 25.19 12.48
C PRO A 87 -5.66 26.59 12.01
N ASP A 88 -4.90 27.31 12.84
CA ASP A 88 -4.46 28.69 12.61
C ASP A 88 -3.15 28.78 11.81
N ASN A 89 -2.48 27.65 11.54
CA ASN A 89 -1.23 27.56 10.79
C ASN A 89 -1.38 26.78 9.47
N ILE A 90 -2.60 26.56 8.98
CA ILE A 90 -2.79 26.13 7.59
C ILE A 90 -2.48 27.36 6.74
N PRO A 91 -1.37 27.40 5.98
CA PRO A 91 -1.09 28.54 5.12
C PRO A 91 -2.30 28.77 4.23
N GLU A 92 -2.71 30.02 4.03
CA GLU A 92 -3.80 30.37 3.11
C GLU A 92 -3.58 29.69 1.74
N ASP A 93 -2.32 29.54 1.35
CA ASP A 93 -1.84 28.83 0.16
C ASP A 93 -2.08 27.31 0.16
N ALA A 94 -2.07 26.61 1.30
CA ALA A 94 -2.33 25.16 1.36
C ALA A 94 -3.82 24.85 1.18
N ASN A 95 -4.68 25.70 1.76
CA ASN A 95 -6.12 25.68 1.49
C ASN A 95 -6.42 26.11 0.04
N ALA A 96 -5.73 27.12 -0.49
CA ALA A 96 -5.87 27.56 -1.88
C ALA A 96 -5.35 26.52 -2.90
N ALA A 97 -4.32 25.75 -2.55
CA ALA A 97 -3.80 24.65 -3.35
C ALA A 97 -4.61 23.34 -3.22
N GLY A 98 -5.58 23.29 -2.30
CA GLY A 98 -6.45 22.14 -2.10
C GLY A 98 -5.73 20.90 -1.55
N GLN A 99 -4.69 21.10 -0.74
CA GLN A 99 -3.83 20.05 -0.18
C GLN A 99 -4.05 19.89 1.33
N ILE A 100 -4.11 18.64 1.81
CA ILE A 100 -4.07 18.30 3.25
C ILE A 100 -2.75 17.58 3.53
N SER A 101 -2.12 17.86 4.68
CA SER A 101 -1.03 17.02 5.17
C SER A 101 -1.12 16.79 6.68
N PHE A 102 -0.65 15.63 7.14
CA PHE A 102 -0.54 15.27 8.55
C PHE A 102 0.55 14.23 8.74
N GLN A 103 0.95 13.98 9.99
CA GLN A 103 1.99 13.00 10.31
C GLN A 103 1.56 12.06 11.42
N ILE A 104 1.91 10.79 11.27
CA ILE A 104 1.77 9.75 12.29
C ILE A 104 3.16 9.24 12.63
N THR A 105 3.46 9.14 13.93
CA THR A 105 4.69 8.51 14.43
C THR A 105 4.32 7.27 15.23
N TRP A 106 4.90 6.14 14.83
CA TRP A 106 4.74 4.82 15.42
C TRP A 106 6.01 4.47 16.22
N GLN A 107 5.85 4.04 17.47
CA GLN A 107 6.94 3.63 18.35
C GLN A 107 6.50 2.55 19.35
N GLY A 108 7.36 2.20 20.31
CA GLY A 108 7.04 1.26 21.39
C GLY A 108 7.17 -0.21 20.97
N MET A 109 6.73 -1.13 21.83
CA MET A 109 7.01 -2.57 21.68
C MET A 109 6.49 -3.18 20.37
N GLY A 110 5.42 -2.63 19.79
CA GLY A 110 4.91 -3.06 18.49
C GLY A 110 5.78 -2.66 17.29
N VAL A 111 6.77 -1.79 17.48
CA VAL A 111 7.65 -1.31 16.41
C VAL A 111 9.07 -1.81 16.66
N CYS A 112 9.50 -2.79 15.85
CA CYS A 112 10.86 -3.31 15.87
C CYS A 112 11.34 -3.73 17.27
N ASP A 113 10.51 -4.49 17.99
CA ASP A 113 10.75 -4.91 19.38
C ASP A 113 11.00 -3.75 20.36
N GLY A 114 10.46 -2.56 20.08
CA GLY A 114 10.70 -1.34 20.87
C GLY A 114 12.00 -0.60 20.52
N ALA A 115 12.76 -1.08 19.54
CA ALA A 115 14.08 -0.55 19.23
C ALA A 115 14.09 0.61 18.22
N GLY A 116 12.94 1.09 17.76
CA GLY A 116 12.94 2.17 16.78
C GLY A 116 11.63 2.92 16.61
N VAL A 117 11.68 3.88 15.70
CA VAL A 117 10.59 4.81 15.41
C VAL A 117 10.33 4.83 13.92
N ILE A 118 9.06 4.78 13.52
CA ILE A 118 8.63 4.92 12.13
C ILE A 118 7.72 6.13 12.02
N THR A 119 8.07 7.08 11.17
CA THR A 119 7.27 8.29 10.95
C THR A 119 6.69 8.28 9.55
N GLN A 120 5.37 8.44 9.43
CA GLN A 120 4.66 8.53 8.16
C GLN A 120 4.04 9.92 8.00
N LYS A 121 4.50 10.66 6.99
CA LYS A 121 3.91 11.92 6.56
C LYS A 121 2.97 11.66 5.39
N TYR A 122 1.73 12.09 5.52
CA TYR A 122 0.70 11.98 4.51
C TYR A 122 0.49 13.34 3.85
N VAL A 123 0.36 13.35 2.53
CA VAL A 123 0.00 14.53 1.74
C VAL A 123 -1.07 14.10 0.75
N LEU A 124 -2.23 14.74 0.80
CA LEU A 124 -3.39 14.45 -0.04
C LEU A 124 -3.69 15.67 -0.89
N ASP A 125 -3.82 15.51 -2.19
CA ASP A 125 -4.19 16.58 -3.11
C ASP A 125 -5.09 16.06 -4.25
N ALA A 126 -5.27 16.85 -5.31
CA ALA A 126 -6.07 16.46 -6.48
C ALA A 126 -5.42 15.35 -7.32
N LYS A 127 -4.11 15.14 -7.20
CA LYS A 127 -3.36 14.15 -7.99
C LYS A 127 -3.31 12.80 -7.27
N GLY A 128 -3.31 12.79 -5.95
CA GLY A 128 -3.18 11.55 -5.21
C GLY A 128 -2.97 11.68 -3.72
N VAL A 129 -2.54 10.57 -3.15
CA VAL A 129 -2.04 10.48 -1.79
C VAL A 129 -0.56 10.13 -1.84
N THR A 130 0.28 10.94 -1.21
CA THR A 130 1.70 10.67 -1.03
C THR A 130 1.96 10.33 0.42
N ILE A 131 2.64 9.21 0.66
CA ILE A 131 3.06 8.74 1.99
C ILE A 131 4.58 8.69 2.00
N THR A 132 5.21 9.56 2.78
CA THR A 132 6.65 9.51 3.05
C THR A 132 6.86 8.84 4.40
N THR A 133 7.51 7.68 4.37
CA THR A 133 7.81 6.85 5.55
C THR A 133 9.29 6.93 5.86
N SER A 134 9.63 7.54 6.99
CA SER A 134 10.99 7.60 7.52
C SER A 134 11.17 6.56 8.61
N PHE A 135 12.25 5.80 8.52
CA PHE A 135 12.63 4.77 9.48
C PHE A 135 13.80 5.25 10.31
N ALA A 136 13.67 5.15 11.62
CA ALA A 136 14.76 5.34 12.57
C ALA A 136 14.93 4.06 13.40
N LEU A 137 15.51 3.03 12.79
CA LEU A 137 15.72 1.70 13.35
C LEU A 137 17.22 1.37 13.47
N PRO A 138 17.58 0.32 14.24
CA PRO A 138 18.94 -0.22 14.28
C PRO A 138 19.42 -0.75 12.92
N GLU A 139 20.72 -0.73 12.66
CA GLU A 139 21.32 -1.07 11.35
C GLU A 139 21.07 -2.52 10.91
N GLU A 140 20.80 -3.42 11.85
CA GLU A 140 20.46 -4.81 11.54
C GLU A 140 19.10 -4.99 10.86
N TYR A 141 18.29 -3.93 10.76
CA TYR A 141 16.99 -3.98 10.11
C TYR A 141 17.07 -3.63 8.62
N SER A 142 16.42 -4.47 7.81
CA SER A 142 16.00 -4.12 6.46
C SER A 142 14.61 -3.51 6.50
N LEU A 143 14.35 -2.60 5.58
CA LEU A 143 13.16 -1.73 5.60
C LEU A 143 12.31 -2.00 4.37
N GLY A 144 11.02 -1.78 4.46
CA GLY A 144 10.15 -1.91 3.31
C GLY A 144 8.76 -1.32 3.51
N PHE A 145 7.97 -1.46 2.46
CA PHE A 145 6.59 -1.01 2.42
C PHE A 145 5.74 -2.07 1.72
N GLU A 146 4.59 -2.41 2.29
CA GLU A 146 3.64 -3.40 1.77
C GLU A 146 2.36 -2.70 1.30
N VAL A 147 1.83 -3.18 0.17
CA VAL A 147 0.60 -2.66 -0.44
C VAL A 147 -0.27 -3.83 -0.88
N PRO A 148 -1.48 -3.99 -0.31
CA PRO A 148 -2.48 -4.90 -0.84
C PRO A 148 -2.97 -4.43 -2.22
N LEU A 149 -2.95 -5.33 -3.20
CA LEU A 149 -3.33 -5.11 -4.59
C LEU A 149 -4.51 -6.02 -4.91
N LEU A 150 -5.70 -5.44 -5.14
CA LEU A 150 -6.92 -6.19 -5.44
C LEU A 150 -6.69 -7.10 -6.65
N LEU A 151 -7.07 -8.38 -6.54
CA LEU A 151 -7.16 -9.34 -7.64
C LEU A 151 -8.61 -9.56 -8.09
N SER A 152 -9.54 -9.57 -7.14
CA SER A 152 -10.95 -9.77 -7.38
C SER A 152 -11.75 -9.36 -6.15
N ASP A 153 -12.90 -8.73 -6.35
CA ASP A 153 -13.89 -8.41 -5.31
C ASP A 153 -15.01 -9.48 -5.22
N GLY A 154 -14.94 -10.52 -6.06
CA GLY A 154 -15.95 -11.58 -6.17
C GLY A 154 -16.91 -11.39 -7.34
N GLU A 155 -17.05 -10.18 -7.88
CA GLU A 155 -17.83 -9.88 -9.08
C GLU A 155 -16.92 -9.68 -10.30
N GLU A 156 -15.85 -8.88 -10.12
CA GLU A 156 -14.85 -8.58 -11.12
C GLU A 156 -13.50 -9.21 -10.76
N THR A 157 -12.69 -9.48 -11.79
CA THR A 157 -11.25 -9.74 -11.64
C THR A 157 -10.46 -8.60 -12.23
N THR A 158 -9.46 -8.12 -11.50
CA THR A 158 -8.55 -7.09 -11.97
C THR A 158 -7.32 -7.70 -12.64
N ARG A 159 -6.62 -6.90 -13.44
CA ARG A 159 -5.31 -7.22 -13.98
C ARG A 159 -4.23 -6.45 -13.22
N LEU A 160 -3.22 -7.18 -12.72
CA LEU A 160 -2.05 -6.58 -12.10
C LEU A 160 -0.93 -6.40 -13.12
N GLU A 161 -0.41 -5.18 -13.22
CA GLU A 161 0.82 -4.88 -13.96
C GLU A 161 1.89 -4.40 -12.99
N ARG A 162 3.14 -4.82 -13.22
CA ARG A 162 4.33 -4.31 -12.54
C ARG A 162 5.12 -3.44 -13.51
N SER A 163 5.49 -2.23 -13.07
CA SER A 163 6.39 -1.32 -13.78
C SER A 163 7.76 -1.31 -13.11
N THR A 164 8.67 -0.43 -13.54
CA THR A 164 9.98 -0.23 -12.90
C THR A 164 9.91 0.52 -11.58
N ASP A 165 8.81 1.21 -11.33
CA ASP A 165 8.60 2.12 -10.22
C ASP A 165 7.41 1.72 -9.33
N GLY A 166 6.66 0.67 -9.67
CA GLY A 166 5.62 0.14 -8.80
C GLY A 166 4.61 -0.80 -9.46
N PHE A 167 3.34 -0.64 -9.10
CA PHE A 167 2.26 -1.54 -9.48
C PHE A 167 1.03 -0.77 -9.98
N ARG A 168 0.27 -1.44 -10.85
CA ARG A 168 -1.03 -0.99 -11.33
C ARG A 168 -2.06 -2.10 -11.15
N VAL A 169 -3.19 -1.76 -10.55
CA VAL A 169 -4.39 -2.61 -10.49
C VAL A 169 -5.38 -2.05 -11.50
N ILE A 170 -5.69 -2.84 -12.52
CA ILE A 170 -6.52 -2.42 -13.64
C ILE A 170 -7.85 -3.17 -13.55
N GLY A 171 -8.92 -2.45 -13.20
CA GLY A 171 -10.30 -2.92 -13.27
C GLY A 171 -11.04 -2.31 -14.46
N SER A 172 -12.32 -2.66 -14.60
CA SER A 172 -13.21 -2.19 -15.67
C SER A 172 -13.51 -0.70 -15.57
N SER A 173 -13.56 -0.19 -14.33
CA SER A 173 -13.94 1.17 -13.97
C SER A 173 -12.75 2.14 -13.88
N GLY A 174 -11.52 1.62 -13.78
CA GLY A 174 -10.36 2.46 -13.55
C GLY A 174 -9.07 1.71 -13.27
N ILE A 175 -8.04 2.49 -12.98
CA ILE A 175 -6.70 2.02 -12.67
C ILE A 175 -6.31 2.62 -11.33
N TYR A 176 -5.99 1.77 -10.35
CA TYR A 176 -5.29 2.18 -9.14
C TYR A 176 -3.79 1.99 -9.33
N LYS A 177 -3.02 3.06 -9.14
CA LYS A 177 -1.57 3.07 -9.29
C LYS A 177 -0.91 3.30 -7.95
N VAL A 178 0.16 2.55 -7.71
CA VAL A 178 1.10 2.80 -6.62
C VAL A 178 2.51 2.89 -7.17
N THR A 179 3.18 4.01 -6.92
CA THR A 179 4.52 4.31 -7.41
C THR A 179 5.44 4.62 -6.22
N CYS A 180 6.61 3.99 -6.18
CA CYS A 180 7.71 4.39 -5.31
C CYS A 180 8.46 5.55 -5.97
N LEU A 181 8.48 6.72 -5.31
CA LEU A 181 9.13 7.92 -5.83
C LEU A 181 10.64 7.97 -5.51
N ASN A 182 11.16 6.98 -4.79
CA ASN A 182 12.60 6.87 -4.52
C ASN A 182 13.40 6.44 -5.77
N PRO A 183 14.72 6.70 -5.80
CA PRO A 183 15.58 6.22 -6.87
C PRO A 183 15.51 4.69 -7.05
N VAL A 184 15.33 4.24 -8.30
CA VAL A 184 15.17 2.82 -8.68
C VAL A 184 16.31 1.92 -8.19
N ASN A 185 17.50 2.48 -7.96
CA ASN A 185 18.67 1.72 -7.51
C ASN A 185 18.71 1.45 -6.00
N GLU A 186 17.86 2.12 -5.21
CA GLU A 186 17.82 1.99 -3.76
C GLU A 186 16.78 0.93 -3.31
N TYR A 187 15.86 0.53 -4.18
CA TYR A 187 14.73 -0.33 -3.81
C TYR A 187 14.45 -1.42 -4.83
N GLN A 188 13.92 -2.52 -4.35
CA GLN A 188 13.43 -3.62 -5.18
C GLN A 188 11.98 -3.88 -4.85
N HIS A 189 11.16 -4.07 -5.88
CA HIS A 189 9.75 -4.40 -5.70
C HIS A 189 9.36 -5.69 -6.41
N TYR A 190 8.58 -6.51 -5.70
CA TYR A 190 8.13 -7.81 -6.16
C TYR A 190 6.81 -8.16 -5.49
N LEU A 191 6.08 -9.10 -6.10
CA LEU A 191 4.93 -9.68 -5.42
C LEU A 191 5.44 -10.69 -4.39
N LYS A 192 4.90 -10.63 -3.17
CA LYS A 192 5.28 -11.58 -2.10
C LYS A 192 5.19 -13.01 -2.62
N GLY A 193 6.28 -13.77 -2.47
CA GLY A 193 6.43 -15.14 -2.99
C GLY A 193 7.17 -15.30 -4.32
N GLU A 194 7.45 -14.24 -5.09
CA GLU A 194 8.15 -14.34 -6.38
C GLU A 194 9.65 -14.69 -6.28
N ARG A 195 10.32 -14.32 -5.18
CA ARG A 195 11.77 -14.55 -5.00
C ARG A 195 12.15 -16.02 -4.74
N GLN A 196 11.19 -16.89 -4.45
CA GLN A 196 11.44 -18.32 -4.22
C GLN A 196 11.12 -19.12 -5.51
N ARG A 197 12.14 -19.63 -6.21
CA ARG A 197 11.99 -20.52 -7.40
C ARG A 197 12.31 -21.99 -7.02
N PRO A 198 11.66 -23.03 -7.60
CA PRO A 198 10.31 -23.10 -8.20
C PRO A 198 9.61 -24.49 -7.90
N PRO A 199 8.62 -25.02 -8.67
CA PRO A 199 7.44 -24.48 -9.38
C PRO A 199 6.14 -25.30 -9.10
N ALA A 200 5.03 -24.71 -8.62
CA ALA A 200 3.64 -25.20 -8.80
C ALA A 200 2.63 -24.49 -7.89
N ARG A 201 3.10 -23.93 -6.76
CA ARG A 201 2.20 -23.30 -5.81
C ARG A 201 1.82 -21.91 -6.28
N ARG A 202 0.50 -21.65 -6.29
CA ARG A 202 -0.07 -20.32 -6.47
C ARG A 202 0.68 -19.36 -5.53
N LEU A 203 1.05 -18.18 -6.02
CA LEU A 203 1.60 -17.12 -5.16
C LEU A 203 0.71 -16.91 -3.92
N PRO A 204 1.27 -16.45 -2.80
CA PRO A 204 0.54 -16.00 -1.61
C PRO A 204 -0.64 -15.07 -1.92
N ARG A 205 -1.84 -15.46 -1.51
CA ARG A 205 -3.05 -14.62 -1.54
C ARG A 205 -3.42 -14.26 -0.12
N ALA A 206 -3.87 -13.04 0.08
CA ALA A 206 -4.61 -12.64 1.27
C ALA A 206 -6.06 -12.32 0.85
N ALA A 207 -7.01 -12.40 1.76
CA ALA A 207 -8.39 -12.02 1.48
C ALA A 207 -9.05 -11.41 2.71
N ASN A 208 -10.03 -10.55 2.46
CA ASN A 208 -10.98 -10.08 3.45
C ASN A 208 -12.40 -10.22 2.87
N ARG A 209 -13.39 -9.59 3.52
CA ARG A 209 -14.79 -9.66 3.05
C ARG A 209 -15.05 -8.92 1.73
N ASN A 210 -14.16 -8.02 1.33
CA ASN A 210 -14.30 -7.16 0.14
C ASN A 210 -13.51 -7.68 -1.07
N GLY A 211 -12.63 -8.67 -0.90
CA GLY A 211 -11.89 -9.22 -2.02
C GLY A 211 -10.70 -10.10 -1.66
N VAL A 212 -10.04 -10.55 -2.72
CA VAL A 212 -8.80 -11.31 -2.70
C VAL A 212 -7.69 -10.41 -3.23
N TYR A 213 -6.52 -10.46 -2.60
CA TYR A 213 -5.42 -9.54 -2.82
C TYR A 213 -4.09 -10.27 -3.06
N ARG A 214 -3.19 -9.61 -3.79
CA ARG A 214 -1.73 -9.84 -3.71
C ARG A 214 -1.10 -8.79 -2.82
N LEU A 215 0.08 -9.09 -2.30
CA LEU A 215 0.86 -8.13 -1.54
C LEU A 215 2.06 -7.71 -2.40
N GLY A 216 2.04 -6.45 -2.84
CA GLY A 216 3.19 -5.80 -3.47
C GLY A 216 4.13 -5.30 -2.39
N LEU A 217 5.42 -5.66 -2.50
CA LEU A 217 6.45 -5.26 -1.55
C LEU A 217 7.42 -4.30 -2.22
N PHE A 218 7.81 -3.25 -1.51
CA PHE A 218 8.88 -2.32 -1.86
C PHE A 218 9.96 -2.42 -0.78
N ILE A 219 11.13 -2.94 -1.12
CA ILE A 219 12.15 -3.33 -0.15
C ILE A 219 13.42 -2.51 -0.33
N MET A 220 13.97 -2.01 0.78
CA MET A 220 15.30 -1.45 0.90
C MET A 220 16.17 -2.41 1.70
N GLU A 221 17.23 -2.92 1.08
CA GLU A 221 18.17 -3.79 1.77
C GLU A 221 19.19 -2.95 2.54
N ARG A 222 19.27 -3.19 3.85
CA ARG A 222 20.29 -2.69 4.80
C ARG A 222 20.45 -1.17 4.89
N SER A 223 19.92 -0.60 5.96
CA SER A 223 20.43 0.68 6.46
C SER A 223 20.00 1.04 7.88
N GLY A 224 19.01 0.37 8.50
CA GLY A 224 18.37 0.80 9.76
C GLY A 224 17.65 2.15 9.68
N GLN A 225 18.14 3.05 8.84
CA GLN A 225 17.70 4.40 8.60
C GLN A 225 17.35 4.55 7.12
N GLY A 226 16.22 5.15 6.79
CA GLY A 226 15.96 5.54 5.42
C GLY A 226 14.54 6.01 5.21
N VAL A 227 14.21 6.32 3.97
CA VAL A 227 12.96 7.01 3.63
C VAL A 227 12.34 6.36 2.41
N ILE A 228 11.12 5.83 2.54
CA ILE A 228 10.32 5.32 1.42
C ILE A 228 9.17 6.28 1.15
N THR A 229 9.07 6.78 -0.07
CA THR A 229 7.99 7.66 -0.50
C THR A 229 7.13 6.95 -1.53
N MET A 230 5.87 6.71 -1.18
CA MET A 230 4.88 6.07 -2.04
C MET A 230 3.86 7.11 -2.50
N HIS A 231 3.50 7.08 -3.79
CA HIS A 231 2.42 7.86 -4.35
C HIS A 231 1.31 6.95 -4.86
N PHE A 232 0.08 7.28 -4.51
CA PHE A 232 -1.12 6.55 -4.85
C PHE A 232 -2.05 7.43 -5.65
N ALA A 233 -2.51 6.93 -6.79
CA ALA A 233 -3.40 7.67 -7.68
C ALA A 233 -4.46 6.74 -8.31
N PHE A 234 -5.60 7.33 -8.67
CA PHE A 234 -6.64 6.66 -9.44
C PHE A 234 -6.81 7.36 -10.79
N ASP A 235 -6.82 6.58 -11.86
CA ASP A 235 -7.02 7.06 -13.22
C ASP A 235 -8.20 6.36 -13.88
N HIS A 236 -8.98 7.08 -14.67
CA HIS A 236 -9.99 6.45 -15.52
C HIS A 236 -9.30 5.55 -16.56
N TYR A 237 -9.88 4.36 -16.75
CA TYR A 237 -9.44 3.47 -17.82
C TYR A 237 -9.88 4.08 -19.15
N LYS A 238 -8.95 4.71 -19.87
CA LYS A 238 -9.18 5.05 -21.28
C LYS A 238 -9.06 3.74 -22.05
N GLN A 239 -10.17 3.22 -22.57
CA GLN A 239 -10.10 2.14 -23.54
C GLN A 239 -9.13 2.59 -24.65
N PRO A 240 -8.16 1.75 -25.06
CA PRO A 240 -7.40 2.06 -26.26
C PRO A 240 -8.42 2.25 -27.39
N GLU A 241 -8.34 3.39 -28.09
CA GLU A 241 -9.20 3.69 -29.22
C GLU A 241 -8.98 2.61 -30.30
N TYR A 242 -9.74 1.52 -30.23
CA TYR A 242 -9.86 0.56 -31.31
C TYR A 242 -10.67 1.25 -32.41
N GLY A 243 -10.02 2.12 -33.19
CA GLY A 243 -10.73 2.96 -34.15
C GLY A 243 -9.91 3.81 -35.11
N ALA A 244 -8.58 3.69 -35.16
CA ALA A 244 -7.77 4.34 -36.20
C ALA A 244 -7.25 3.29 -37.21
N ASN A 245 -8.10 3.00 -38.21
CA ASN A 245 -7.79 2.45 -39.55
C ASN A 245 -6.47 1.68 -39.71
N MET A 246 -6.49 0.36 -39.49
CA MET A 246 -5.63 -0.53 -40.27
C MET A 246 -6.27 -0.72 -41.65
N ASN A 247 -5.95 0.17 -42.59
CA ASN A 247 -6.03 -0.17 -44.01
C ASN A 247 -4.97 -1.24 -44.27
N LEU A 248 -5.37 -2.51 -44.19
CA LEU A 248 -4.63 -3.60 -44.82
C LEU A 248 -4.83 -3.46 -46.33
N GLU A 249 -3.88 -2.81 -46.99
CA GLU A 249 -3.70 -2.97 -48.43
C GLU A 249 -3.41 -4.45 -48.69
N VAL A 250 -4.38 -5.13 -49.28
CA VAL A 250 -4.18 -6.44 -49.89
C VAL A 250 -3.64 -6.16 -51.28
N GLU A 251 -2.31 -6.24 -51.43
CA GLU A 251 -1.71 -6.38 -52.77
C GLU A 251 -2.20 -7.68 -53.41
N ARG A 252 -2.66 -7.56 -54.66
CA ARG A 252 -3.16 -8.64 -55.52
C ARG A 252 -2.04 -9.34 -56.27
#